data_AF-A0A353M3M3-F1
#
_entry.id   AF-A0A353M3M3-F1
#
_cell.length_a   1.000
_cell.length_b   1.000
_cell.length_c   1.000
_cell.angle_alpha   90.00
_cell.angle_beta   90.00
_cell.angle_gamma   90.00
#
_symmetry.space_group_name_H-M   'P 1'
#
loop_
_entity.id
_entity.type
_entity.pdbx_description
1 polymer ?
#
loop_
_entity_poly.entity_id
_entity_poly.type
_entity_poly.pdbx_seq_one_letter_code
_entity_poly.pdbx_strand_id
1 'polypeptide(L)'
;MPLLNVAILHDVVEDYFKDGYTVKQVKSMVGLGPKETKLLDLITRKEGQENEYLPNLFATEDGAILKLADRIANLKDLRKWVEKEHGFTDRASDIFEKYRYETEKMLHLTQENYGKQVQDESHPISRQVRILREDFAELERLYTSQNSMSAPVGT
;
A
#
# COMPACT_ATOMS: atom_id res chain seq x y z
N MET A 1 -7.01 -17.79 7.41
CA MET A 1 -7.92 -17.87 6.26
C MET A 1 -8.65 -16.55 5.94
N PRO A 2 -9.20 -15.75 6.88
CA PRO A 2 -10.07 -14.62 6.49
C PRO A 2 -9.35 -13.40 5.85
N LEU A 3 -8.09 -13.14 6.18
CA LEU A 3 -7.34 -12.03 5.59
C LEU A 3 -6.95 -12.26 4.13
N LEU A 4 -6.72 -13.52 3.74
CA LEU A 4 -6.28 -13.87 2.38
C LEU A 4 -7.34 -13.54 1.33
N ASN A 5 -8.61 -13.81 1.63
CA ASN A 5 -9.71 -13.48 0.73
C ASN A 5 -9.80 -11.98 0.48
N VAL A 6 -9.66 -11.16 1.53
CA VAL A 6 -9.70 -9.70 1.40
C VAL A 6 -8.47 -9.18 0.64
N ALA A 7 -7.28 -9.74 0.90
CA ALA A 7 -6.05 -9.40 0.21
C ALA A 7 -6.11 -9.66 -1.31
N ILE A 8 -6.86 -10.68 -1.75
CA ILE A 8 -7.02 -10.99 -3.19
C ILE A 8 -8.12 -10.14 -3.83
N LEU A 9 -9.18 -9.80 -3.08
CA LEU A 9 -10.39 -9.22 -3.63
C LEU A 9 -10.42 -7.69 -3.61
N HIS A 10 -9.51 -7.00 -2.91
CA HIS A 10 -9.53 -5.54 -2.87
C HIS A 10 -9.32 -4.93 -4.26
N ASP A 11 -8.33 -5.42 -5.02
CA ASP A 11 -8.05 -4.95 -6.38
C ASP A 11 -9.25 -5.17 -7.31
N VAL A 12 -9.97 -6.29 -7.15
CA VAL A 12 -11.16 -6.58 -7.95
C VAL A 12 -12.23 -5.49 -7.73
N VAL A 13 -12.42 -5.05 -6.50
CA VAL A 13 -13.39 -3.99 -6.19
C VAL A 13 -12.88 -2.62 -6.63
N GLU A 14 -11.59 -2.31 -6.46
CA GLU A 14 -11.03 -1.00 -6.85
C GLU A 14 -11.00 -0.82 -8.37
N ASP A 15 -10.54 -1.84 -9.12
CA ASP A 15 -10.32 -1.75 -10.55
C ASP A 15 -11.61 -1.93 -11.36
N TYR A 16 -12.51 -2.80 -10.91
CA TYR A 16 -13.72 -3.16 -11.64
C TYR A 16 -15.00 -2.58 -11.02
N PHE A 17 -14.87 -1.55 -10.16
CA PHE A 17 -16.02 -0.85 -9.57
C PHE A 17 -17.00 -0.36 -10.64
N LYS A 18 -16.47 0.21 -11.74
CA LYS A 18 -17.26 0.72 -12.87
C LYS A 18 -17.97 -0.39 -13.65
N ASP A 19 -17.44 -1.62 -13.59
CA ASP A 19 -18.04 -2.81 -14.20
C ASP A 19 -19.05 -3.49 -13.26
N GLY A 20 -19.30 -2.88 -12.09
CA GLY A 20 -20.34 -3.28 -11.15
C GLY A 20 -19.84 -4.08 -9.95
N TYR A 21 -18.55 -4.44 -9.89
CA TYR A 21 -17.94 -5.27 -8.83
C TYR A 21 -17.83 -4.54 -7.48
N THR A 22 -18.98 -4.18 -6.92
CA THR A 22 -19.08 -3.55 -5.60
C THR A 22 -18.82 -4.57 -4.48
N VAL A 23 -18.47 -4.08 -3.28
CA VAL A 23 -18.34 -4.91 -2.05
C VAL A 23 -19.58 -5.80 -1.83
N LYS A 24 -20.78 -5.28 -2.12
CA LYS A 24 -22.04 -6.04 -2.00
C LYS A 24 -22.11 -7.20 -2.99
N GLN A 25 -21.70 -6.99 -4.23
CA GLN A 25 -21.66 -8.05 -5.24
C GLN A 25 -20.60 -9.10 -4.90
N VAL A 26 -19.37 -8.68 -4.57
CA VAL A 26 -18.28 -9.60 -4.22
C VAL A 26 -18.65 -10.44 -2.99
N LYS A 27 -19.26 -9.83 -1.96
CA LYS A 27 -19.81 -10.56 -0.81
C LYS A 27 -20.79 -11.66 -1.24
N SER A 28 -21.70 -11.35 -2.15
CA SER A 28 -22.71 -12.29 -2.62
C SER A 28 -22.13 -13.42 -3.48
N MET A 29 -21.06 -13.15 -4.23
CA MET A 29 -20.43 -14.12 -5.14
C MET A 29 -19.50 -15.09 -4.40
N VAL A 30 -18.73 -14.60 -3.43
CA VAL A 30 -17.67 -15.37 -2.76
C VAL A 30 -18.10 -15.85 -1.37
N GLY A 31 -19.19 -15.32 -0.82
CA GLY A 31 -19.70 -15.70 0.49
C GLY A 31 -18.91 -15.11 1.66
N LEU A 32 -18.45 -13.86 1.53
CA LEU A 32 -17.66 -13.20 2.57
C LEU A 32 -18.45 -13.01 3.88
N GLY A 33 -17.80 -13.31 5.00
CA GLY A 33 -18.36 -13.07 6.33
C GLY A 33 -18.41 -11.57 6.70
N PRO A 34 -19.08 -11.20 7.81
CA PRO A 34 -19.21 -9.80 8.22
C PRO A 34 -17.87 -9.09 8.44
N LYS A 35 -16.88 -9.78 9.02
CA LYS A 35 -15.53 -9.24 9.27
C LYS A 35 -14.77 -8.97 7.98
N GLU A 36 -14.80 -9.92 7.04
CA GLU A 36 -14.13 -9.80 5.73
C GLU A 36 -14.80 -8.71 4.88
N THR A 37 -16.14 -8.65 4.89
CA THR A 37 -16.89 -7.59 4.20
C THR A 37 -16.51 -6.21 4.71
N LYS A 38 -16.40 -6.04 6.03
CA LYS A 38 -16.00 -4.77 6.65
C LYS A 38 -14.56 -4.40 6.26
N LEU A 39 -13.64 -5.36 6.28
CA LEU A 39 -12.25 -5.11 5.87
C LEU A 39 -12.15 -4.75 4.39
N LEU A 40 -12.90 -5.45 3.52
CA LEU A 40 -12.95 -5.16 2.09
C LEU A 40 -13.52 -3.76 1.81
N ASP A 41 -14.52 -3.32 2.58
CA ASP A 41 -15.09 -1.97 2.49
C ASP A 41 -14.14 -0.87 2.98
N LEU A 42 -13.27 -1.18 3.94
CA LEU A 42 -12.30 -0.23 4.50
C LEU A 42 -11.05 -0.08 3.62
N ILE A 43 -10.62 -1.17 2.97
CA ILE A 43 -9.42 -1.15 2.13
C ILE A 43 -9.68 -0.55 0.75
N THR A 44 -10.93 -0.61 0.28
CA THR A 44 -11.31 -0.07 -1.02
C THR A 44 -11.46 1.44 -0.97
N ARG A 45 -10.66 2.14 -1.77
CA ARG A 45 -10.69 3.60 -1.89
C ARG A 45 -11.99 4.04 -2.55
N LYS A 46 -12.77 4.86 -1.84
CA LYS A 46 -14.02 5.46 -2.35
C LYS A 46 -13.77 6.89 -2.81
N GLU A 47 -14.41 7.26 -3.92
CA GLU A 47 -14.37 8.62 -4.45
C GLU A 47 -14.89 9.61 -3.40
N GLY A 48 -14.11 10.66 -3.11
CA GLY A 48 -14.41 11.68 -2.10
C GLY A 48 -14.01 11.32 -0.65
N GLN A 49 -13.42 10.15 -0.40
CA GLN A 49 -12.94 9.72 0.93
C GLN A 49 -11.43 9.42 0.95
N GLU A 50 -10.69 9.95 -0.02
CA GLU A 50 -9.28 9.64 -0.23
C GLU A 50 -8.38 10.05 0.96
N ASN A 51 -8.81 11.04 1.73
CA ASN A 51 -8.04 11.54 2.88
C ASN A 51 -8.30 10.73 4.17
N GLU A 52 -9.49 10.12 4.29
CA GLU A 52 -9.97 9.49 5.53
C GLU A 52 -9.86 7.96 5.52
N TYR A 53 -9.70 7.32 4.36
CA TYR A 53 -9.69 5.86 4.28
C TYR A 53 -8.52 5.24 5.07
N LEU A 54 -7.31 5.81 4.99
CA LEU A 54 -6.13 5.30 5.70
C LEU A 54 -6.28 5.33 7.22
N PRO A 55 -6.62 6.47 7.87
CA PRO A 55 -6.86 6.49 9.32
C PRO A 55 -7.89 5.44 9.76
N ASN A 56 -9.00 5.30 9.02
CA ASN A 56 -10.04 4.34 9.34
C ASN A 56 -9.58 2.88 9.20
N LEU A 57 -8.79 2.58 8.16
CA LEU A 57 -8.22 1.26 7.94
C LEU A 57 -7.19 0.89 9.01
N PHE A 58 -6.30 1.83 9.33
CA PHE A 58 -5.28 1.69 10.37
C PHE A 58 -5.83 1.78 11.79
N ALA A 59 -7.10 2.12 12.00
CA ALA A 59 -7.76 1.97 13.30
C ALA A 59 -8.02 0.49 13.65
N THR A 60 -7.81 -0.43 12.71
CA THR A 60 -7.91 -1.88 12.94
C THR A 60 -6.60 -2.58 12.59
N GLU A 61 -6.17 -3.51 13.44
CA GLU A 61 -4.89 -4.20 13.26
C GLU A 61 -4.87 -5.02 11.97
N ASP A 62 -5.94 -5.76 11.69
CA ASP A 62 -6.10 -6.51 10.44
C ASP A 62 -6.03 -5.60 9.21
N GLY A 63 -6.62 -4.39 9.29
CA GLY A 63 -6.56 -3.40 8.21
C GLY A 63 -5.15 -2.88 7.98
N ALA A 64 -4.41 -2.61 9.06
CA ALA A 64 -3.00 -2.21 8.98
C ALA A 64 -2.15 -3.33 8.37
N ILE A 65 -2.29 -4.58 8.84
CA ILE A 65 -1.56 -5.74 8.31
C ILE A 65 -1.81 -5.92 6.81
N LEU A 66 -3.07 -5.80 6.37
CA LEU A 66 -3.44 -5.91 4.96
C LEU A 66 -2.82 -4.79 4.13
N LYS A 67 -3.00 -3.52 4.53
CA LYS A 67 -2.52 -2.39 3.73
C LYS A 67 -1.00 -2.32 3.67
N LEU A 68 -0.32 -2.69 4.76
CA LEU A 68 1.14 -2.84 4.76
C LEU A 68 1.58 -3.93 3.78
N ALA A 69 0.89 -5.08 3.73
CA ALA A 69 1.23 -6.15 2.80
C ALA A 69 1.05 -5.73 1.33
N ASP A 70 -0.08 -5.09 1.01
CA ASP A 70 -0.37 -4.51 -0.31
C ASP A 70 0.72 -3.51 -0.74
N ARG A 71 1.04 -2.54 0.13
CA ARG A 71 2.08 -1.55 -0.18
C ARG A 71 3.46 -2.17 -0.39
N ILE A 72 3.84 -3.19 0.41
CA ILE A 72 5.09 -3.91 0.22
C ILE A 72 5.13 -4.60 -1.16
N ALA A 73 4.05 -5.26 -1.57
CA ALA A 73 3.97 -5.88 -2.90
C ALA A 73 4.14 -4.82 -4.00
N ASN A 74 3.41 -3.71 -3.90
CA ASN A 74 3.46 -2.59 -4.84
C ASN A 74 4.88 -1.99 -4.98
N LEU A 75 5.58 -1.78 -3.86
CA LEU A 75 6.95 -1.26 -3.90
C LEU A 75 7.94 -2.27 -4.49
N LYS A 76 7.80 -3.56 -4.17
CA LYS A 76 8.66 -4.60 -4.74
C LYS A 76 8.51 -4.72 -6.25
N ASP A 77 7.29 -4.65 -6.75
CA ASP A 77 7.04 -4.74 -8.19
C ASP A 77 7.53 -3.49 -8.92
N LEU A 78 7.32 -2.30 -8.33
CA LEU A 78 7.88 -1.05 -8.85
C LEU A 78 9.42 -1.11 -8.88
N ARG A 79 10.06 -1.59 -7.82
CA ARG A 79 11.52 -1.73 -7.76
C ARG A 79 12.05 -2.64 -8.83
N LYS A 80 11.45 -3.83 -9.01
CA LYS A 80 11.83 -4.75 -10.09
C LYS A 80 11.68 -4.10 -11.46
N TRP A 81 10.62 -3.31 -11.66
CA TRP A 81 10.41 -2.59 -12.90
C TRP A 81 11.51 -1.55 -13.14
N VAL A 82 11.80 -0.71 -12.15
CA VAL A 82 12.88 0.29 -12.20
C VAL A 82 14.24 -0.37 -12.47
N GLU A 83 14.55 -1.49 -11.80
CA GLU A 83 15.78 -2.25 -12.02
C GLU A 83 15.88 -2.77 -13.46
N LYS A 84 14.77 -3.29 -14.01
CA LYS A 84 14.70 -3.79 -15.39
C LYS A 84 14.88 -2.70 -16.44
N GLU A 85 14.31 -1.51 -16.21
CA GLU A 85 14.44 -0.35 -17.10
C GLU A 85 15.73 0.45 -16.87
N HIS A 86 16.61 -0.02 -15.96
CA HIS A 86 17.85 0.64 -15.56
C HIS A 86 17.66 2.06 -15.03
N GLY A 87 16.50 2.33 -14.41
CA GLY A 87 16.14 3.65 -13.88
C GLY A 87 14.63 3.87 -13.87
N PHE A 88 14.23 5.00 -13.29
CA PHE A 88 12.86 5.47 -13.36
C PHE A 88 12.53 5.98 -14.75
N THR A 89 11.46 5.47 -15.32
CA THR A 89 10.75 6.12 -16.43
C THR A 89 9.79 7.16 -15.87
N ASP A 90 9.30 8.10 -16.69
CA ASP A 90 8.29 9.09 -16.27
C ASP A 90 7.08 8.43 -15.59
N ARG A 91 6.62 7.32 -16.16
CA ARG A 91 5.49 6.56 -15.60
C ARG A 91 5.83 5.93 -14.25
N ALA A 92 7.03 5.37 -14.09
CA ALA A 92 7.46 4.82 -12.82
C ALA A 92 7.62 5.91 -11.75
N SER A 93 8.09 7.10 -12.15
CA SER A 93 8.21 8.30 -11.31
C SER A 93 6.85 8.75 -10.78
N ASP A 94 5.85 8.88 -11.66
CA ASP A 94 4.48 9.27 -11.28
C ASP A 94 3.85 8.29 -10.29
N ILE A 95 4.10 6.99 -10.48
CA ILE A 95 3.63 5.93 -9.56
C ILE A 95 4.35 6.05 -8.22
N PHE A 96 5.67 6.24 -8.24
CA PHE A 96 6.46 6.35 -7.03
C PHE A 96 6.06 7.55 -6.18
N GLU A 97 5.85 8.72 -6.78
CA GLU A 97 5.41 9.91 -6.04
C GLU A 97 4.09 9.69 -5.31
N LYS A 98 3.12 9.04 -5.97
CA LYS A 98 1.85 8.65 -5.34
C LYS A 98 2.07 7.70 -4.18
N TYR A 99 2.93 6.70 -4.37
CA TYR A 99 3.22 5.70 -3.35
C TYR A 99 4.01 6.29 -2.18
N ARG A 100 4.85 7.30 -2.43
CA ARG A 100 5.68 7.96 -1.43
C ARG A 100 4.85 8.62 -0.34
N TYR A 101 3.93 9.51 -0.74
CA TYR A 101 3.05 10.21 0.20
C TYR A 101 2.22 9.23 1.05
N GLU A 102 1.68 8.20 0.41
CA GLU A 102 0.86 7.21 1.10
C GLU A 102 1.69 6.36 2.07
N THR A 103 2.90 5.96 1.68
CA THR A 103 3.81 5.15 2.50
C THR A 103 4.25 5.90 3.76
N GLU A 104 4.60 7.18 3.63
CA GLU A 104 4.95 8.02 4.78
C GLU A 104 3.78 8.13 5.77
N LYS A 105 2.57 8.38 5.26
CA LYS A 105 1.35 8.43 6.09
C LYS A 105 1.07 7.08 6.77
N MET A 106 1.23 5.97 6.06
CA MET A 106 1.05 4.62 6.61
C MET A 106 2.06 4.32 7.72
N LEU A 107 3.34 4.68 7.55
CA LEU A 107 4.37 4.50 8.57
C LEU A 107 4.06 5.31 9.84
N HIS A 108 3.59 6.56 9.66
CA HIS A 108 3.15 7.39 10.77
C HIS A 108 1.98 6.76 11.54
N LEU A 109 0.89 6.40 10.85
CA LEU A 109 -0.29 5.77 11.45
C LEU A 109 0.05 4.44 12.13
N THR A 110 0.97 3.66 11.55
CA THR A 110 1.41 2.40 12.17
C THR A 110 2.13 2.65 13.49
N GLN A 111 3.01 3.64 13.54
CA GLN A 111 3.74 3.99 14.75
C GLN A 111 2.82 4.55 15.84
N GLU A 112 1.84 5.37 15.45
CA GLU A 112 0.84 5.96 16.34
C GLU A 112 -0.06 4.90 16.97
N ASN A 113 -0.66 4.03 16.15
CA ASN A 113 -1.67 3.07 16.61
C ASN A 113 -1.08 1.76 17.15
N TYR A 114 0.09 1.35 16.65
CA TYR A 114 0.68 0.03 16.90
C TYR A 114 2.15 0.08 17.32
N GLY A 115 2.58 1.17 17.96
CA GLY A 115 3.98 1.37 18.35
C GLY A 115 4.58 0.24 19.21
N LYS A 116 3.76 -0.42 20.06
CA LYS A 116 4.18 -1.60 20.82
C LYS A 116 4.45 -2.81 19.92
N GLN A 117 3.56 -3.06 18.97
CA GLN A 117 3.69 -4.13 17.99
C GLN A 117 4.87 -3.91 17.04
N VAL A 118 5.21 -2.65 16.73
CA VAL A 118 6.41 -2.33 15.94
C VAL A 118 7.68 -2.75 16.67
N GLN A 119 7.71 -2.65 18.01
CA GLN A 119 8.85 -3.04 18.85
C GLN A 119 8.92 -4.54 19.14
N ASP A 120 7.85 -5.29 18.88
CA ASP A 120 7.79 -6.73 19.06
C ASP A 120 8.19 -7.46 17.77
N GLU A 121 9.41 -7.98 17.71
CA GLU A 121 9.95 -8.67 16.53
C GLU A 121 9.15 -9.92 16.12
N SER A 122 8.35 -10.49 17.03
CA SER A 122 7.49 -11.63 16.73
C SER A 122 6.18 -11.23 16.06
N HIS A 123 5.82 -9.94 16.14
CA HIS A 123 4.58 -9.42 15.60
C HIS A 123 4.65 -9.21 14.08
N PRO A 124 3.61 -9.59 13.31
CA PRO A 124 3.58 -9.39 11.85
C PRO A 124 3.86 -7.95 11.42
N ILE A 125 3.25 -6.97 12.11
CA ILE A 125 3.46 -5.53 11.85
C ILE A 125 4.94 -5.13 11.96
N SER A 126 5.69 -5.61 12.96
CA SER A 126 7.12 -5.28 13.09
C SER A 126 7.90 -5.70 11.83
N ARG A 127 7.71 -6.96 11.41
CA ARG A 127 8.35 -7.50 10.21
C ARG A 127 7.93 -6.74 8.95
N GLN A 128 6.64 -6.41 8.80
CA GLN A 128 6.12 -5.68 7.65
C GLN A 128 6.68 -4.25 7.59
N VAL A 129 6.71 -3.52 8.70
CA VAL A 129 7.28 -2.17 8.76
C VAL A 129 8.75 -2.17 8.38
N ARG A 130 9.53 -3.17 8.84
CA ARG A 130 10.93 -3.30 8.44
C ARG A 130 11.07 -3.48 6.92
N ILE A 131 10.37 -4.44 6.34
CA ILE A 131 10.41 -4.70 4.90
C ILE A 131 9.97 -3.46 4.11
N LEU A 132 8.88 -2.82 4.54
CA LEU A 132 8.36 -1.61 3.91
C LEU A 132 9.40 -0.48 3.90
N ARG A 133 10.09 -0.24 5.03
CA ARG A 133 11.14 0.77 5.14
C ARG A 133 12.33 0.44 4.24
N GLU A 134 12.74 -0.82 4.18
CA GLU A 134 13.86 -1.27 3.32
C GLU A 134 13.55 -1.05 1.84
N ASP A 135 12.39 -1.53 1.36
CA ASP A 135 12.00 -1.39 -0.04
C ASP A 135 11.74 0.08 -0.42
N PHE A 136 11.15 0.85 0.48
CA PHE A 136 10.90 2.27 0.28
C PHE A 136 12.19 3.09 0.20
N ALA A 137 13.13 2.87 1.13
CA ALA A 137 14.41 3.56 1.14
C ALA A 137 15.23 3.26 -0.13
N GLU A 138 15.18 2.02 -0.63
CA GLU A 138 15.89 1.66 -1.86
C GLU A 138 15.32 2.41 -3.08
N LEU A 139 14.00 2.47 -3.21
CA LEU A 139 13.35 3.24 -4.27
C LEU A 139 13.64 4.74 -4.14
N GLU A 140 13.64 5.30 -2.94
CA GLU A 140 14.02 6.71 -2.72
C GLU A 140 15.46 7.00 -3.15
N ARG A 141 16.41 6.09 -2.88
CA ARG A 141 17.80 6.24 -3.35
C ARG A 141 17.89 6.25 -4.86
N LEU A 142 17.22 5.30 -5.52
CA LEU A 142 17.21 5.18 -6.98
C LEU A 142 16.60 6.43 -7.63
N TYR A 143 15.48 6.89 -7.08
CA TYR A 143 14.76 8.07 -7.56
C TYR A 143 15.59 9.35 -7.42
N THR A 144 16.22 9.55 -6.25
CA THR A 144 17.04 10.74 -5.96
C THR A 144 18.32 10.77 -6.78
N SER A 145 18.97 9.61 -6.98
CA SER A 145 20.21 9.51 -7.76
C SER A 145 19.99 9.94 -9.21
N GLN A 146 18.86 9.57 -9.80
CA GLN A 146 18.50 9.97 -11.17
C GLN A 146 18.14 11.45 -11.29
N ASN A 147 17.38 11.99 -10.35
CA ASN A 147 17.04 13.42 -10.34
C ASN A 147 18.27 14.32 -10.14
N SER A 148 19.27 13.84 -9.38
CA SER A 148 20.54 14.55 -9.18
C SER A 148 21.40 14.58 -10.45
N MET A 149 21.34 13.54 -11.30
CA MET A 149 22.01 13.52 -12.60
C MET A 149 21.28 14.33 -13.68
N SER A 150 20.02 14.70 -13.44
CA SER A 150 19.17 15.46 -14.37
C SER A 150 19.26 16.98 -14.12
N ALA A 151 19.93 17.43 -13.06
CA ALA A 151 20.16 18.84 -12.79
C ALA A 151 21.19 19.41 -13.78
N PRO A 152 20.92 20.54 -14.47
CA PRO A 152 21.89 21.13 -15.36
C PRO A 152 23.12 21.57 -14.57
N VAL A 153 24.30 21.12 -15.01
CA VAL A 153 25.56 21.74 -14.60
C VAL A 153 25.46 23.20 -14.99
N GLY A 154 25.34 24.07 -14.00
CA GLY A 154 25.22 25.51 -14.18
C GLY A 154 26.34 26.02 -15.09
N THR A 155 25.93 26.75 -16.13
CA THR A 155 26.78 27.57 -17.00
C THR A 155 27.61 28.58 -16.23
#